data_AF-A0A651FIA2-F1
#
_entry.id   AF-A0A651FIA2-F1
#
_cell.length_a   1.000
_cell.length_b   1.000
_cell.length_c   1.000
_cell.angle_alpha   90.00
_cell.angle_beta   90.00
_cell.angle_gamma   90.00
#
_symmetry.space_group_name_H-M   'P 1'
#
loop_
_entity.id
_entity.type
_entity.pdbx_description
1 polymer ?
#
loop_
_entity_poly.entity_id
_entity_poly.type
_entity_poly.pdbx_seq_one_letter_code
_entity_poly.pdbx_strand_id
1 'polypeptide(L)'
;MADALKEAGAPVPEVEGAAEPEIPAGAFVCQKTGRPGNQMARPPFRGPIGQWIYENISNETWNAWIAQGTKVINELRLDLSRDQDAETYDRYMYEYLGLDDAKMEEIRSAAQQSR
;
A
#
# COMPACT_ATOMS: atom_id res chain seq x y z
N MET A 1 3.09 -5.97 48.68
CA MET A 1 4.51 -6.40 48.64
C MET A 1 4.53 -7.65 47.75
N ALA A 2 4.31 -7.61 46.43
CA ALA A 2 4.95 -6.80 45.41
C ALA A 2 6.48 -6.86 45.51
N ASP A 3 7.06 -8.05 45.40
CA ASP A 3 8.35 -8.27 44.74
C ASP A 3 8.65 -9.78 44.69
N ALA A 4 8.53 -10.39 43.50
CA ALA A 4 9.17 -11.68 43.17
C ALA A 4 8.96 -12.04 41.69
N LEU A 5 9.33 -11.14 40.77
CA LEU A 5 9.47 -11.47 39.34
C LEU A 5 10.63 -10.66 38.74
N LYS A 6 11.84 -10.90 39.24
CA LYS A 6 13.10 -10.55 38.58
C LYS A 6 13.91 -11.82 38.44
N GLU A 7 13.65 -12.62 37.42
CA GLU A 7 14.63 -13.56 36.89
C GLU A 7 14.15 -14.13 35.55
N ALA A 8 14.48 -13.40 34.49
CA ALA A 8 14.65 -13.95 33.16
C ALA A 8 15.77 -13.16 32.50
N GLY A 9 17.01 -13.39 32.96
CA GLY A 9 18.23 -12.97 32.29
C GLY A 9 18.49 -13.81 31.04
N ALA A 10 17.53 -13.85 30.12
CA ALA A 10 17.75 -14.36 28.78
C ALA A 10 17.99 -13.11 27.90
N PRO A 11 19.22 -12.87 27.40
CA PRO A 11 19.39 -11.85 26.39
C PRO A 11 18.49 -12.22 25.22
N VAL A 12 17.62 -11.30 24.84
CA VAL A 12 16.94 -11.33 23.54
C VAL A 12 18.03 -11.66 22.52
N PRO A 13 17.90 -12.73 21.72
CA PRO A 13 18.89 -13.02 20.71
C PRO A 13 18.93 -11.81 19.78
N GLU A 14 20.04 -11.07 19.83
CA GLU A 14 20.39 -10.08 18.82
C GLU A 14 20.33 -10.79 17.48
N VAL A 15 19.35 -10.41 16.67
CA VAL A 15 19.20 -10.91 15.31
C VAL A 15 20.37 -10.41 14.48
N GLU A 16 21.46 -11.17 14.52
CA GLU A 16 22.60 -11.00 13.64
C GLU A 16 22.11 -11.04 12.19
N GLY A 17 22.12 -9.87 11.52
CA GLY A 17 21.92 -9.75 10.07
C GLY A 17 20.66 -9.05 9.58
N ALA A 18 19.90 -8.33 10.41
CA ALA A 18 18.98 -7.33 9.89
C ALA A 18 19.76 -6.04 9.65
N ALA A 19 20.38 -5.93 8.47
CA ALA A 19 20.80 -4.61 7.98
C ALA A 19 19.60 -3.68 8.15
N GLU A 20 19.73 -2.66 9.01
CA GLU A 20 18.92 -1.46 8.95
C GLU A 20 18.78 -1.16 7.46
N PRO A 21 17.57 -1.24 6.86
CA PRO A 21 17.49 -1.11 5.42
C PRO A 21 18.09 0.26 5.11
N GLU A 22 19.28 0.28 4.53
CA GLU A 22 19.91 1.47 4.01
C GLU A 22 18.98 1.87 2.87
N ILE A 23 17.94 2.64 3.20
CA ILE A 23 16.94 3.07 2.23
C ILE A 23 17.76 3.87 1.21
N PRO A 24 17.94 3.36 -0.02
CA PRO A 24 18.78 4.05 -0.99
C PRO A 24 18.21 5.46 -1.13
N ALA A 25 19.09 6.47 -1.16
CA ALA A 25 18.66 7.87 -1.14
C ALA A 25 17.63 8.14 -2.26
N GLY A 26 16.34 8.28 -1.89
CA GLY A 26 15.20 8.41 -2.80
C GLY A 26 14.16 7.29 -2.77
N ALA A 27 14.40 6.18 -2.06
CA ALA A 27 13.38 5.18 -1.77
C ALA A 27 12.53 5.59 -0.56
N PHE A 28 11.28 5.16 -0.54
CA PHE A 28 10.35 5.39 0.56
C PHE A 28 9.69 4.07 0.96
N VAL A 29 9.13 4.02 2.17
CA VAL A 29 8.48 2.81 2.68
C VAL A 29 7.08 2.68 2.08
N CYS A 30 6.86 1.63 1.30
CA CYS A 30 5.55 1.31 0.74
C CYS A 30 4.58 0.89 1.86
N GLN A 31 3.41 1.52 1.95
CA GLN A 31 2.44 1.19 3.01
C GLN A 31 1.92 -0.24 2.92
N LYS A 32 1.77 -0.80 1.70
CA LYS A 32 1.25 -2.16 1.53
C LYS A 32 2.25 -3.24 1.95
N THR A 33 3.52 -3.08 1.57
CA THR A 33 4.54 -4.13 1.75
C THR A 33 5.45 -3.88 2.94
N GLY A 34 5.46 -2.66 3.49
CA GLY A 34 6.37 -2.25 4.56
C GLY A 34 7.85 -2.23 4.14
N ARG A 35 8.13 -2.35 2.83
CA ARG A 35 9.49 -2.40 2.28
C ARG A 35 9.84 -1.08 1.60
N PRO A 36 11.13 -0.68 1.63
CA PRO A 36 11.59 0.45 0.83
C PRO A 36 11.41 0.13 -0.65
N GLY A 37 10.88 1.08 -1.41
CA GLY A 37 10.70 0.98 -2.85
C GLY A 37 10.76 2.34 -3.53
N ASN A 38 10.78 2.31 -4.85
CA ASN A 38 10.90 3.53 -5.65
C ASN A 38 9.55 4.22 -5.84
N GLN A 39 9.55 5.55 -5.89
CA GLN A 39 8.35 6.31 -6.24
C GLN A 39 7.97 6.12 -7.71
N MET A 40 6.66 6.20 -8.00
CA MET A 40 6.18 6.18 -9.38
C MET A 40 6.58 7.47 -10.12
N ALA A 41 6.61 7.43 -11.46
CA ALA A 41 6.92 8.62 -12.25
C ALA A 41 5.78 9.66 -12.23
N ARG A 42 4.54 9.18 -12.12
CA ARG A 42 3.33 10.01 -12.08
C ARG A 42 2.19 9.24 -11.40
N PRO A 43 1.16 9.94 -10.89
CA PRO A 43 -0.06 9.28 -10.43
C PRO A 43 -0.71 8.42 -11.53
N PRO A 44 -1.25 7.23 -11.18
CA PRO A 44 -1.83 6.33 -12.16
C PRO A 44 -3.12 6.89 -12.80
N PHE A 45 -3.93 7.58 -12.01
CA PHE A 45 -5.17 8.23 -12.44
C PHE A 45 -5.39 9.54 -11.68
N ARG A 46 -6.30 10.38 -12.18
CA ARG A 46 -6.64 11.65 -11.55
C ARG A 46 -7.56 11.43 -10.35
N GLY A 47 -7.37 12.23 -9.31
CA GLY A 47 -8.21 12.22 -8.12
C GLY A 47 -7.41 11.97 -6.85
N PRO A 48 -8.06 12.06 -5.69
CA PRO A 48 -7.38 11.99 -4.40
C PRO A 48 -6.79 10.60 -4.12
N ILE A 49 -7.47 9.54 -4.56
CA ILE A 49 -6.94 8.17 -4.42
C ILE A 49 -5.70 7.97 -5.29
N GLY A 50 -5.71 8.45 -6.54
CA GLY A 50 -4.55 8.34 -7.43
C GLY A 50 -3.32 9.07 -6.88
N GLN A 51 -3.53 10.25 -6.28
CA GLN A 51 -2.48 10.99 -5.56
C GLN A 51 -1.98 10.21 -4.34
N TRP A 52 -2.89 9.67 -3.52
CA TRP A 52 -2.50 8.86 -2.36
C TRP A 52 -1.67 7.64 -2.76
N ILE A 53 -2.05 6.94 -3.83
CA ILE A 53 -1.31 5.79 -4.37
C ILE A 53 0.10 6.24 -4.79
N TYR A 54 0.23 7.39 -5.43
CA TYR A 54 1.53 7.97 -5.81
C TYR A 54 2.46 8.23 -4.61
N GLU A 55 1.91 8.64 -3.48
CA GLU A 55 2.66 9.00 -2.28
C GLU A 55 2.93 7.81 -1.34
N ASN A 56 2.08 6.78 -1.35
CA ASN A 56 2.11 5.72 -0.35
C ASN A 56 2.44 4.32 -0.92
N ILE A 57 2.33 4.14 -2.24
CA ILE A 57 2.54 2.84 -2.89
C ILE A 57 3.74 2.91 -3.83
N SER A 58 4.70 2.00 -3.60
CA SER A 58 5.89 1.91 -4.46
C SER A 58 5.54 1.48 -5.89
N ASN A 59 6.38 1.90 -6.84
CA ASN A 59 6.27 1.52 -8.24
C ASN A 59 6.25 -0.01 -8.43
N GLU A 60 7.05 -0.75 -7.65
CA GLU A 60 7.09 -2.21 -7.67
C GLU A 60 5.76 -2.84 -7.25
N THR A 61 5.14 -2.32 -6.18
CA THR A 61 3.83 -2.78 -5.71
C THR A 61 2.73 -2.44 -6.72
N TRP A 62 2.81 -1.27 -7.34
CA TRP A 62 1.88 -0.88 -8.39
C TRP A 62 1.98 -1.78 -9.63
N ASN A 63 3.19 -2.10 -10.09
CA ASN A 63 3.38 -3.03 -11.21
C ASN A 63 2.86 -4.44 -10.88
N ALA A 64 3.04 -4.90 -9.63
CA ALA A 64 2.46 -6.16 -9.17
C ALA A 64 0.93 -6.12 -9.21
N TRP A 65 0.31 -5.00 -8.82
CA TRP A 65 -1.13 -4.78 -9.00
C TRP A 65 -1.54 -4.84 -10.48
N ILE A 66 -0.85 -4.16 -11.40
CA ILE A 66 -1.21 -4.17 -12.84
C ILE A 66 -1.23 -5.60 -13.42
N ALA A 67 -0.25 -6.43 -13.03
CA ALA A 67 -0.21 -7.83 -13.45
C ALA A 67 -1.41 -8.62 -12.90
N GLN A 68 -1.79 -8.38 -11.64
CA GLN A 68 -2.97 -9.00 -11.03
C GLN A 68 -4.27 -8.49 -11.65
N GLY A 69 -4.39 -7.18 -11.86
CA GLY A 69 -5.54 -6.53 -12.48
C GLY A 69 -5.81 -7.05 -13.89
N THR A 70 -4.76 -7.33 -14.67
CA THR A 70 -4.92 -8.00 -15.98
C THR A 70 -5.60 -9.36 -15.86
N LYS A 71 -5.30 -10.14 -14.81
CA LYS A 71 -5.97 -11.43 -14.56
C LYS A 71 -7.43 -11.21 -14.18
N VAL A 72 -7.71 -10.26 -13.29
CA VAL A 72 -9.09 -9.88 -12.90
C VAL A 72 -9.92 -9.53 -14.13
N ILE A 73 -9.38 -8.72 -15.04
CA ILE A 73 -10.05 -8.36 -16.31
C ILE A 73 -10.34 -9.60 -17.14
N ASN A 74 -9.37 -10.50 -17.31
CA ASN A 74 -9.54 -11.70 -18.14
C ASN A 74 -10.49 -12.74 -17.52
N GLU A 75 -10.41 -12.95 -16.21
CA GLU A 75 -11.19 -13.96 -15.49
C GLU A 75 -12.65 -13.55 -15.33
N LEU A 76 -12.90 -12.27 -15.03
CA LEU A 76 -14.25 -11.72 -14.91
C LEU A 76 -14.80 -11.19 -16.25
N ARG A 77 -13.98 -11.21 -17.30
CA ARG A 77 -14.28 -10.65 -18.63
C ARG A 77 -14.78 -9.19 -18.57
N LEU A 78 -14.09 -8.38 -17.77
CA LEU A 78 -14.44 -6.97 -17.59
C LEU A 78 -14.19 -6.18 -18.87
N ASP A 79 -15.13 -5.32 -19.22
CA ASP A 79 -14.97 -4.30 -20.25
C ASP A 79 -14.80 -2.93 -19.58
N LEU A 80 -13.55 -2.44 -19.49
CA LEU A 80 -13.24 -1.17 -18.84
C LEU A 80 -13.84 0.08 -19.53
N SER A 81 -14.53 -0.08 -20.66
CA SER A 81 -15.35 1.00 -21.24
C SER A 81 -16.72 1.14 -20.57
N ARG A 82 -17.16 0.14 -19.81
CA ARG A 82 -18.42 0.14 -19.04
C ARG A 82 -18.13 0.58 -17.62
N ASP A 83 -18.89 1.55 -17.12
CA ASP A 83 -18.70 2.09 -15.77
C ASP A 83 -18.76 1.00 -14.69
N GLN A 84 -19.74 0.09 -14.74
CA GLN A 84 -19.90 -1.00 -13.76
C GLN A 84 -18.70 -1.97 -13.70
N ASP A 85 -18.07 -2.24 -14.84
CA ASP A 85 -16.94 -3.14 -14.93
C ASP A 85 -15.66 -2.43 -14.47
N ALA A 86 -15.53 -1.14 -14.77
CA ALA A 86 -14.47 -0.29 -14.23
C ALA A 86 -14.57 -0.14 -12.71
N GLU A 87 -15.78 0.08 -12.16
CA GLU A 87 -16.02 0.09 -10.71
C GLU A 87 -15.66 -1.25 -10.06
N THR A 88 -15.94 -2.36 -10.75
CA THR A 88 -15.55 -3.70 -10.29
C THR A 88 -14.03 -3.85 -10.25
N TYR A 89 -13.34 -3.42 -11.30
CA TYR A 89 -11.87 -3.42 -11.35
C TYR A 89 -11.26 -2.57 -10.23
N ASP A 90 -11.79 -1.36 -10.03
CA ASP A 90 -11.35 -0.44 -8.99
C ASP A 90 -11.55 -1.03 -7.58
N ARG A 91 -12.67 -1.73 -7.35
CA ARG A 91 -12.90 -2.42 -6.08
C ARG A 91 -11.80 -3.45 -5.77
N TYR A 92 -11.41 -4.27 -6.75
CA TYR A 92 -10.31 -5.23 -6.57
C TYR A 92 -8.96 -4.52 -6.37
N MET A 93 -8.75 -3.36 -7.00
CA MET A 93 -7.57 -2.54 -6.77
C MET A 93 -7.49 -2.07 -5.32
N TYR A 94 -8.59 -1.52 -4.80
CA TYR A 94 -8.66 -1.05 -3.43
C TYR A 94 -8.41 -2.18 -2.44
N GLU A 95 -9.04 -3.34 -2.65
CA GLU A 95 -8.81 -4.54 -1.84
C GLU A 95 -7.35 -4.99 -1.87
N TYR A 96 -6.74 -5.04 -3.06
CA TYR A 96 -5.33 -5.41 -3.20
C TYR A 96 -4.41 -4.44 -2.46
N LEU A 97 -4.68 -3.14 -2.53
CA LEU A 97 -3.88 -2.11 -1.87
C LEU A 97 -4.19 -1.98 -0.36
N GLY A 98 -5.23 -2.63 0.15
CA GLY A 98 -5.66 -2.49 1.54
C GLY A 98 -6.35 -1.14 1.82
N LEU A 99 -7.02 -0.59 0.81
CA LEU A 99 -7.81 0.63 0.91
C LEU A 99 -9.25 0.27 1.27
N ASP A 100 -9.50 0.06 2.56
CA ASP A 100 -10.85 -0.16 3.08
C ASP A 100 -11.72 1.11 2.94
N ASP A 101 -13.05 0.98 3.09
CA ASP A 101 -14.00 2.09 3.02
C ASP A 101 -13.61 3.27 3.93
N ALA A 102 -13.15 2.97 5.14
CA ALA A 102 -12.69 3.99 6.09
C ALA A 102 -11.47 4.76 5.56
N LYS A 103 -10.53 4.08 4.91
CA LYS A 103 -9.32 4.69 4.36
C LYS A 103 -9.64 5.54 3.14
N MET A 104 -10.54 5.07 2.29
CA MET A 104 -11.02 5.83 1.13
C MET A 104 -11.73 7.12 1.57
N GLU A 105 -12.54 7.06 2.62
CA GLU A 105 -13.23 8.25 3.15
C GLU A 105 -12.25 9.24 3.79
N GLU A 106 -11.24 8.76 4.51
CA GLU A 106 -10.14 9.59 5.02
C GLU A 106 -9.45 10.35 3.87
N ILE A 107 -9.08 9.65 2.80
CA ILE A 107 -8.40 10.24 1.63
C ILE A 107 -9.30 11.28 0.95
N ARG A 108 -10.59 10.98 0.77
CA ARG A 108 -11.56 11.90 0.17
C ARG A 108 -11.79 13.14 1.03
N SER A 109 -11.91 12.96 2.34
CA SER A 109 -12.10 14.04 3.31
C SER A 109 -10.87 14.95 3.39
N ALA A 110 -9.66 14.38 3.40
CA ALA A 110 -8.41 15.14 3.37
C ALA A 110 -8.29 16.01 2.11
N ALA A 111 -8.76 15.50 0.97
CA ALA A 111 -8.77 16.26 -0.27
C ALA A 111 -9.80 17.40 -0.29
N GLN A 112 -10.94 17.26 0.40
CA GLN A 112 -11.96 18.31 0.53
C GLN A 112 -11.53 19.44 1.46
N GLN A 113 -10.76 19.12 2.52
CA GLN A 113 -10.26 20.10 3.49
C GLN A 113 -9.10 20.96 2.97
N SER A 114 -8.45 20.52 1.89
CA SER A 114 -7.32 21.23 1.27
C SER A 114 -7.77 22.29 0.25
N ARG A 115 -9.06 22.70 0.28
CA ARG A 115 -9.68 23.62 -0.69
C ARG A 115 -10.21 24.89 -0.05
#